data_AF-A0A2S7KU94-F1
#
_entry.id   AF-A0A2S7KU94-F1
#
_cell.length_a   1.000
_cell.length_b   1.000
_cell.length_c   1.000
_cell.angle_alpha   90.00
_cell.angle_beta   90.00
_cell.angle_gamma   90.00
#
_symmetry.space_group_name_H-M   'P 1'
#
loop_
_entity.id
_entity.type
_entity.pdbx_description
1 polymer ?
#
loop_
_entity_poly.entity_id
_entity_poly.type
_entity_poly.pdbx_seq_one_letter_code
_entity_poly.pdbx_strand_id
1 'polypeptide(L)'
;MMKITSPSLILLLFLNSFLGQSQITSFKEKFELPEVVKETSGLLFFDGKIITHNDSGDDAYLYELDSLTGGVLRRITISNATHVDWEDITEDETYIYISDTGNNKGTRTDLKIYRILKSDFKNSNTVSAETILFSYEDQTNFISSDNHNFDAEALVIFENNFILFTKNRGDLKTNVYKIPTTIGNHTAVKISSANVAGLITGATVQNNNFLLCGIDASAIPFLVYISSNRAPGDDIFKSGFQKYSLFNELDFGNQVEGITSFDNGRFYISREAVNQNNFSLKQKLFEFRDDRAILLSAVKNDFENLTISPNPTFGNITIQSNKEIQSISIYTILGEKLMVFNSHQKEINISHLSKGIYLLRIQFNNQEIIIKK
;
A
#
# COMPACT_ATOMS: atom_id res chain seq x y z
N MET A 1 -67.67 -39.55 11.61
CA MET A 1 -66.67 -39.12 10.60
C MET A 1 -66.08 -37.81 11.06
N MET A 2 -64.85 -37.79 11.58
CA MET A 2 -64.12 -36.56 11.87
C MET A 2 -62.67 -36.79 11.45
N LYS A 3 -62.30 -36.21 10.30
CA LYS A 3 -60.95 -36.27 9.72
C LYS A 3 -60.08 -35.28 10.49
N ILE A 4 -59.02 -35.77 11.13
CA ILE A 4 -57.94 -34.94 11.65
C ILE A 4 -56.95 -34.77 10.50
N THR A 5 -56.93 -33.59 9.89
CA THR A 5 -55.90 -33.17 8.93
C THR A 5 -54.82 -32.42 9.69
N SER A 6 -53.61 -32.97 9.77
CA SER A 6 -52.43 -32.26 10.26
C SER A 6 -51.97 -31.22 9.22
N PRO A 7 -51.60 -30.00 9.62
CA PRO A 7 -50.90 -29.09 8.72
C PRO A 7 -49.40 -29.41 8.79
N SER A 8 -48.82 -29.82 7.66
CA SER A 8 -47.37 -29.93 7.51
C SER A 8 -46.76 -28.54 7.54
N LEU A 9 -46.04 -28.22 8.61
CA LEU A 9 -45.24 -27.00 8.73
C LEU A 9 -43.99 -27.14 7.86
N ILE A 10 -43.99 -26.53 6.67
CA ILE A 10 -42.80 -26.44 5.82
C ILE A 10 -41.92 -25.32 6.40
N LEU A 11 -40.82 -25.70 7.06
CA LEU A 11 -39.78 -24.81 7.51
C LEU A 11 -38.83 -24.53 6.34
N LEU A 12 -38.97 -23.38 5.66
CA LEU A 12 -37.96 -22.90 4.71
C LEU A 12 -36.76 -22.36 5.49
N LEU A 13 -35.70 -23.17 5.60
CA LEU A 13 -34.39 -22.73 6.05
C LEU A 13 -33.68 -22.00 4.90
N PHE A 14 -33.70 -20.67 4.92
CA PHE A 14 -32.79 -19.86 4.11
C PHE A 14 -31.39 -19.96 4.73
N LEU A 15 -30.56 -20.91 4.26
CA LEU A 15 -29.11 -20.85 4.48
C LEU A 15 -28.56 -19.70 3.64
N ASN A 16 -28.48 -18.50 4.21
CA ASN A 16 -27.56 -17.49 3.72
C ASN A 16 -26.16 -17.87 4.18
N SER A 17 -25.44 -18.65 3.38
CA SER A 17 -24.00 -18.78 3.53
C SER A 17 -23.36 -17.48 3.09
N PHE A 18 -23.22 -16.54 4.02
CA PHE A 18 -22.25 -15.46 3.88
C PHE A 18 -20.86 -16.07 3.95
N LEU A 19 -20.30 -16.42 2.78
CA LEU A 19 -18.87 -16.59 2.63
C LEU A 19 -18.26 -15.18 2.64
N GLY A 20 -18.08 -14.61 3.83
CA GLY A 20 -17.21 -13.45 4.00
C GLY A 20 -15.78 -13.90 3.75
N GLN A 21 -15.25 -13.69 2.54
CA GLN A 21 -13.80 -13.72 2.38
C GLN A 21 -13.23 -12.54 3.17
N SER A 22 -12.31 -12.83 4.09
CA SER A 22 -11.53 -11.78 4.74
C SER A 22 -10.77 -11.00 3.68
N GLN A 23 -10.93 -9.68 3.67
CA GLN A 23 -10.26 -8.79 2.71
C GLN A 23 -8.78 -8.62 3.03
N ILE A 24 -8.45 -8.72 4.32
CA ILE A 24 -7.08 -8.80 4.84
C ILE A 24 -6.75 -10.26 5.09
N THR A 25 -5.64 -10.72 4.52
CA THR A 25 -5.16 -12.10 4.67
C THR A 25 -3.67 -12.12 4.93
N SER A 26 -3.17 -13.28 5.36
CA SER A 26 -1.74 -13.52 5.59
C SER A 26 -1.07 -12.50 6.54
N PHE A 27 -1.84 -11.88 7.44
CA PHE A 27 -1.31 -11.01 8.46
C PHE A 27 -0.41 -11.81 9.40
N LYS A 28 0.83 -11.39 9.54
CA LYS A 28 1.79 -12.02 10.46
C LYS A 28 2.88 -11.04 10.87
N GLU A 29 3.45 -11.30 12.04
CA GLU A 29 4.71 -10.69 12.43
C GLU A 29 5.82 -11.10 11.45
N LYS A 30 6.63 -10.11 11.05
CA LYS A 30 7.80 -10.31 10.21
C LYS A 30 9.06 -10.39 11.06
N PHE A 31 9.31 -9.38 11.88
CA PHE A 31 10.41 -9.34 12.86
C PHE A 31 10.23 -8.19 13.87
N GLU A 32 10.98 -8.26 14.97
CA GLU A 32 11.22 -7.13 15.88
C GLU A 32 12.10 -6.09 15.17
N LEU A 33 11.73 -4.82 15.26
CA LEU A 33 12.54 -3.73 14.69
C LEU A 33 13.73 -3.43 15.61
N PRO A 34 14.90 -3.03 15.08
CA PRO A 34 16.06 -2.70 15.90
C PRO A 34 15.78 -1.57 16.91
N GLU A 35 16.41 -1.60 18.08
CA GLU A 35 16.20 -0.61 19.15
C GLU A 35 16.49 0.84 18.73
N VAL A 36 17.38 1.02 17.76
CA VAL A 36 17.70 2.34 17.21
C VAL A 36 16.54 2.98 16.45
N VAL A 37 15.51 2.20 16.08
CA VAL A 37 14.30 2.67 15.39
C VAL A 37 13.03 2.37 16.19
N LYS A 38 13.13 2.46 17.53
CA LYS A 38 12.05 2.12 18.47
C LYS A 38 10.80 3.00 18.35
N GLU A 39 10.91 4.21 17.79
CA GLU A 39 9.81 5.15 17.54
C GLU A 39 9.50 5.22 16.04
N THR A 40 9.65 4.11 15.30
CA THR A 40 9.40 4.08 13.84
C THR A 40 8.02 4.65 13.52
N SER A 41 8.00 5.82 12.86
CA SER A 41 6.76 6.52 12.50
C SER A 41 6.41 6.35 11.01
N GLY A 42 7.36 6.62 10.12
CA GLY A 42 7.19 6.42 8.67
C GLY A 42 7.77 5.11 8.14
N LEU A 43 7.17 4.55 7.08
CA LEU A 43 7.73 3.43 6.31
C LEU A 43 7.76 3.72 4.82
N LEU A 44 8.86 3.37 4.17
CA LEU A 44 8.98 3.35 2.71
C LEU A 44 9.69 2.08 2.25
N PHE A 45 9.15 1.39 1.23
CA PHE A 45 9.85 0.29 0.58
C PHE A 45 10.51 0.74 -0.72
N PHE A 46 11.84 0.73 -0.75
CA PHE A 46 12.62 1.26 -1.87
C PHE A 46 13.82 0.36 -2.17
N ASP A 47 14.02 0.01 -3.44
CA ASP A 47 15.12 -0.85 -3.91
C ASP A 47 15.29 -2.16 -3.09
N GLY A 48 14.17 -2.78 -2.68
CA GLY A 48 14.19 -4.03 -1.91
C GLY A 48 14.51 -3.87 -0.42
N LYS A 49 14.62 -2.63 0.07
CA LYS A 49 14.92 -2.29 1.47
C LYS A 49 13.74 -1.56 2.11
N ILE A 50 13.73 -1.56 3.44
CA ILE A 50 12.77 -0.77 4.21
C ILE A 50 13.50 0.48 4.70
N ILE A 51 12.91 1.64 4.48
CA ILE A 51 13.39 2.93 4.98
C ILE A 51 12.43 3.38 6.07
N THR A 52 12.99 3.84 7.19
CA THR A 52 12.23 4.35 8.33
C THR A 52 12.98 5.50 9.01
N HIS A 53 12.28 6.25 9.86
CA HIS A 53 12.81 7.19 10.82
C HIS A 53 12.05 7.04 12.15
N ASN A 54 12.68 7.50 13.24
CA ASN A 54 11.95 7.69 14.49
C ASN A 54 11.04 8.92 14.37
N ASP A 55 9.99 8.98 15.19
CA ASP A 55 9.13 10.15 15.34
C ASP A 55 9.89 11.31 16.00
N SER A 56 10.46 11.02 17.17
CA SER A 56 11.12 12.00 18.02
C SER A 56 12.42 11.44 18.62
N GLY A 57 13.08 12.21 19.48
CA GLY A 57 14.16 11.71 20.34
C GLY A 57 15.46 11.26 19.64
N ASP A 58 15.55 11.40 18.33
CA ASP A 58 16.72 11.10 17.48
C ASP A 58 17.22 12.36 16.75
N ASP A 59 18.34 12.28 16.04
CA ASP A 59 18.71 13.33 15.07
C ASP A 59 18.02 13.08 13.71
N ALA A 60 18.24 13.96 12.74
CA ALA A 60 17.67 13.88 11.39
C ALA A 60 18.29 12.71 10.57
N TYR A 61 17.86 11.49 10.89
CA TYR A 61 18.33 10.26 10.29
C TYR A 61 17.22 9.51 9.56
N LEU A 62 17.57 8.93 8.41
CA LEU A 62 16.86 7.81 7.82
C LEU A 62 17.66 6.52 8.06
N TYR A 63 16.97 5.43 8.33
CA TYR A 63 17.56 4.11 8.50
C TYR A 63 17.14 3.20 7.35
N GLU A 64 18.10 2.62 6.66
CA GLU A 64 17.85 1.52 5.74
C GLU A 64 17.95 0.19 6.50
N LEU A 65 16.89 -0.60 6.42
CA LEU A 65 16.80 -1.92 6.99
C LEU A 65 16.76 -2.99 5.90
N ASP A 66 17.41 -4.11 6.17
CA ASP A 66 17.30 -5.32 5.38
C ASP A 66 15.86 -5.85 5.47
N SER A 67 15.19 -5.98 4.32
CA SER A 67 13.77 -6.35 4.28
C SER A 67 13.50 -7.82 4.64
N LEU A 68 14.52 -8.66 4.76
CA LEU A 68 14.39 -10.07 5.13
C LEU A 68 14.63 -10.29 6.63
N THR A 69 15.56 -9.54 7.21
CA THR A 69 16.06 -9.75 8.58
C THR A 69 15.73 -8.62 9.55
N GLY A 70 15.41 -7.42 9.05
CA GLY A 70 15.20 -6.21 9.85
C GLY A 70 16.50 -5.55 10.32
N GLY A 71 17.66 -6.10 9.99
CA GLY A 71 18.95 -5.53 10.38
C GLY A 71 19.22 -4.17 9.74
N VAL A 72 19.77 -3.23 10.52
CA VAL A 72 20.18 -1.92 9.99
C VAL A 72 21.36 -2.10 9.04
N LEU A 73 21.15 -1.73 7.77
CA LEU A 73 22.18 -1.77 6.73
C LEU A 73 23.02 -0.50 6.75
N ARG A 74 22.37 0.66 6.88
CA ARG A 74 23.03 1.95 7.03
C ARG A 74 22.10 3.00 7.61
N ARG A 75 22.71 4.06 8.11
CA ARG A 75 22.06 5.30 8.56
C ARG A 75 22.45 6.42 7.60
N ILE A 76 21.48 7.22 7.18
CA ILE A 76 21.64 8.36 6.29
C ILE A 76 21.32 9.62 7.10
N THR A 77 22.27 10.57 7.14
CA THR A 77 22.09 11.86 7.82
C THR A 77 21.58 12.92 6.85
N ILE A 78 20.50 13.61 7.21
CA ILE A 78 19.99 14.77 6.48
C ILE A 78 20.62 16.03 7.09
N SER A 79 21.79 16.40 6.57
CA SER A 79 22.73 17.34 7.20
C SER A 79 22.20 18.75 7.50
N ASN A 80 21.17 19.20 6.78
CA ASN A 80 20.55 20.51 6.93
C ASN A 80 19.09 20.45 7.40
N ALA A 81 18.64 19.29 7.91
CA ALA A 81 17.31 19.15 8.49
C ALA A 81 17.36 19.17 10.02
N THR A 82 16.28 19.65 10.62
CA THR A 82 15.99 19.50 12.04
C THR A 82 14.96 18.38 12.24
N HIS A 83 15.18 17.54 13.23
CA HIS A 83 14.26 16.49 13.66
C HIS A 83 13.39 17.03 14.81
N VAL A 84 12.25 17.62 14.46
CA VAL A 84 11.33 18.22 15.47
C VAL A 84 10.23 17.23 15.81
N ASP A 85 9.46 16.78 14.82
CA ASP A 85 8.33 15.85 14.96
C ASP A 85 8.10 15.18 13.59
N TRP A 86 8.87 14.13 13.28
CA TRP A 86 8.89 13.50 11.95
C TRP A 86 7.90 12.35 11.87
N GLU A 87 6.88 12.50 11.06
CA GLU A 87 5.72 11.60 11.15
C GLU A 87 5.70 10.52 10.08
N ASP A 88 5.91 10.89 8.80
CA ASP A 88 5.76 9.96 7.69
C ASP A 88 6.78 10.21 6.58
N ILE A 89 6.92 9.23 5.70
CA ILE A 89 7.86 9.22 4.59
C ILE A 89 7.18 8.69 3.32
N THR A 90 7.38 9.37 2.21
CA THR A 90 6.80 8.96 0.92
C THR A 90 7.78 9.23 -0.22
N GLU A 91 7.41 8.87 -1.45
CA GLU A 91 8.27 9.05 -2.61
C GLU A 91 7.48 9.35 -3.90
N ASP A 92 8.20 9.94 -4.87
CA ASP A 92 7.81 9.91 -6.27
C ASP A 92 8.92 9.23 -7.11
N GLU A 93 8.89 9.34 -8.43
CA GLU A 93 9.90 8.72 -9.30
C GLU A 93 11.34 9.20 -9.02
N THR A 94 11.52 10.42 -8.51
CA THR A 94 12.82 11.12 -8.41
C THR A 94 13.26 11.36 -6.96
N TYR A 95 12.31 11.60 -6.06
CA TYR A 95 12.58 12.09 -4.71
C TYR A 95 11.97 11.21 -3.63
N ILE A 96 12.61 11.26 -2.45
CA ILE A 96 12.03 10.81 -1.17
C ILE A 96 11.64 12.06 -0.39
N TYR A 97 10.51 11.99 0.29
CA TYR A 97 9.92 13.08 1.05
C TYR A 97 9.71 12.66 2.49
N ILE A 98 10.06 13.54 3.43
CA ILE A 98 10.00 13.28 4.87
C ILE A 98 9.17 14.37 5.51
N SER A 99 8.14 14.02 6.28
CA SER A 99 7.20 14.98 6.84
C SER A 99 7.59 15.37 8.28
N ASP A 100 8.03 16.60 8.46
CA ASP A 100 8.20 17.22 9.78
C ASP A 100 6.92 18.00 10.09
N THR A 101 5.86 17.24 10.36
CA THR A 101 4.45 17.68 10.36
C THR A 101 3.72 17.45 11.68
N GLY A 102 4.34 16.73 12.60
CA GLY A 102 3.82 16.54 13.95
C GLY A 102 3.64 17.89 14.64
N ASN A 103 2.51 18.03 15.32
CA ASN A 103 2.08 19.28 15.94
C ASN A 103 1.21 18.99 17.16
N ASN A 104 1.67 18.10 18.04
CA ASN A 104 0.93 17.58 19.19
C ASN A 104 0.22 18.62 20.08
N LYS A 105 0.75 19.86 20.13
CA LYS A 105 0.20 20.96 20.93
C LYS A 105 -0.51 22.04 20.10
N GLY A 106 -0.54 21.92 18.78
CA GLY A 106 -1.19 22.86 17.87
C GLY A 106 -0.51 24.22 17.80
N THR A 107 0.76 24.32 18.16
CA THR A 107 1.51 25.59 18.28
C THR A 107 2.51 25.83 17.16
N ARG A 108 2.84 24.80 16.35
CA ARG A 108 3.85 24.93 15.30
C ARG A 108 3.38 25.81 14.15
N THR A 109 4.29 26.66 13.68
CA THR A 109 4.12 27.57 12.53
C THR A 109 5.16 27.34 11.45
N ASP A 110 5.99 26.31 11.63
CA ASP A 110 7.14 25.99 10.79
C ASP A 110 7.00 24.61 10.13
N LEU A 111 5.77 24.10 9.94
CA LEU A 111 5.54 22.78 9.36
C LEU A 111 6.17 22.68 7.96
N LYS A 112 6.80 21.54 7.69
CA LYS A 112 7.59 21.36 6.48
C LYS A 112 7.65 19.92 6.01
N ILE A 113 7.96 19.75 4.74
CA ILE A 113 8.31 18.48 4.12
C ILE A 113 9.70 18.63 3.52
N TYR A 114 10.62 17.77 3.93
CA TYR A 114 11.96 17.68 3.34
C TYR A 114 11.90 16.86 2.07
N ARG A 115 12.67 17.27 1.05
CA ARG A 115 12.80 16.57 -0.23
C ARG A 115 14.26 16.23 -0.48
N ILE A 116 14.56 14.96 -0.69
CA ILE A 116 15.91 14.48 -1.05
C ILE A 116 15.89 13.72 -2.37
N LEU A 117 16.97 13.86 -3.15
CA LEU A 117 17.15 13.10 -4.37
C LEU A 117 17.39 11.62 -4.06
N LYS A 118 16.66 10.73 -4.73
CA LYS A 118 16.91 9.28 -4.64
C LYS A 118 18.34 8.91 -5.05
N SER A 119 18.92 9.62 -6.02
CA SER A 119 20.32 9.41 -6.43
C SER A 119 21.29 9.67 -5.29
N ASP A 120 21.07 10.73 -4.52
CA ASP A 120 21.97 11.11 -3.43
C ASP A 120 21.80 10.16 -2.25
N PHE A 121 20.55 9.81 -1.94
CA PHE A 121 20.21 8.79 -0.96
C PHE A 121 20.90 7.45 -1.26
N LYS A 122 20.89 6.98 -2.53
CA LYS A 122 21.57 5.73 -2.93
C LYS A 122 23.08 5.80 -2.72
N ASN A 123 23.70 6.94 -3.04
CA ASN A 123 25.15 7.03 -3.19
C ASN A 123 25.89 7.58 -1.96
N SER A 124 25.19 8.06 -0.92
CA SER A 124 25.80 8.68 0.25
C SER A 124 25.10 8.30 1.56
N ASN A 125 25.86 8.34 2.67
CA ASN A 125 25.31 8.24 4.03
C ASN A 125 25.05 9.64 4.64
N THR A 126 25.27 10.70 3.88
CA THR A 126 24.94 12.08 4.28
C THR A 126 24.47 12.84 3.06
N VAL A 127 23.27 13.42 3.14
CA VAL A 127 22.64 14.17 2.07
C VAL A 127 22.12 15.51 2.60
N SER A 128 21.81 16.43 1.69
CA SER A 128 21.08 17.65 2.00
C SER A 128 19.66 17.55 1.44
N ALA A 129 18.68 18.12 2.14
CA ALA A 129 17.32 18.23 1.69
C ALA A 129 16.98 19.64 1.20
N GLU A 130 16.10 19.72 0.21
CA GLU A 130 15.31 20.93 -0.02
C GLU A 130 14.12 20.94 0.94
N THR A 131 13.57 22.13 1.23
CA THR A 131 12.46 22.27 2.17
C THR A 131 11.23 22.86 1.46
N ILE A 132 10.09 22.23 1.69
CA ILE A 132 8.77 22.68 1.27
C ILE A 132 8.03 23.08 2.55
N LEU A 133 7.80 24.37 2.75
CA LEU A 133 7.13 24.90 3.93
C LEU A 133 5.62 25.01 3.66
N PHE A 134 4.81 24.82 4.68
CA PHE A 134 3.38 25.09 4.56
C PHE A 134 2.74 25.56 5.86
N SER A 135 1.58 26.19 5.71
CA SER A 135 0.64 26.45 6.80
C SER A 135 -0.75 25.97 6.39
N TYR A 136 -1.55 25.50 7.34
CA TYR A 136 -2.96 25.19 7.10
C TYR A 136 -3.73 26.45 6.73
N GLU A 137 -4.68 26.36 5.79
CA GLU A 137 -5.54 27.49 5.43
C GLU A 137 -6.45 27.95 6.58
N ASP A 138 -6.80 27.05 7.50
CA ASP A 138 -7.81 27.24 8.54
C ASP A 138 -7.25 27.19 9.98
N GLN A 139 -5.93 27.07 10.17
CA GLN A 139 -5.33 27.19 11.51
C GLN A 139 -5.10 28.65 11.89
N THR A 140 -6.00 29.20 12.70
CA THR A 140 -5.90 30.58 13.20
C THR A 140 -5.53 30.68 14.68
N ASN A 141 -5.48 29.55 15.40
CA ASN A 141 -5.19 29.48 16.82
C ASN A 141 -3.95 28.62 17.07
N PHE A 142 -2.98 29.17 17.81
CA PHE A 142 -1.71 28.54 18.16
C PHE A 142 -1.50 28.50 19.69
N ILE A 143 -2.60 28.52 20.45
CA ILE A 143 -2.58 28.29 21.89
C ILE A 143 -2.43 26.79 22.14
N SER A 144 -1.42 26.42 22.94
CA SER A 144 -1.13 25.04 23.32
C SER A 144 -2.38 24.30 23.81
N SER A 145 -2.73 23.20 23.15
CA SER A 145 -3.87 22.34 23.48
C SER A 145 -3.63 20.94 22.94
N ASP A 146 -4.11 19.90 23.63
CA ASP A 146 -4.18 18.53 23.10
C ASP A 146 -5.50 18.29 22.33
N ASN A 147 -6.40 19.27 22.32
CA ASN A 147 -7.69 19.25 21.67
C ASN A 147 -7.70 20.23 20.49
N HIS A 148 -7.06 19.83 19.39
CA HIS A 148 -7.08 20.49 18.09
C HIS A 148 -6.90 19.45 16.98
N ASN A 149 -7.04 19.88 15.72
CA ASN A 149 -7.08 19.01 14.54
C ASN A 149 -6.06 19.44 13.46
N PHE A 150 -4.90 19.93 13.91
CA PHE A 150 -3.80 20.45 13.08
C PHE A 150 -2.48 19.70 13.31
N ASP A 151 -2.61 18.50 13.88
CA ASP A 151 -1.58 17.49 14.03
C ASP A 151 -1.72 16.52 12.85
N ALA A 152 -0.66 16.31 12.07
CA ALA A 152 -0.74 15.48 10.87
C ALA A 152 0.38 14.46 10.81
N GLU A 153 -0.05 13.20 10.84
CA GLU A 153 0.87 12.08 11.02
C GLU A 153 0.99 11.20 9.77
N ALA A 154 0.19 11.43 8.72
CA ALA A 154 0.23 10.59 7.52
C ALA A 154 0.29 11.38 6.23
N LEU A 155 1.17 10.96 5.31
CA LEU A 155 1.50 11.67 4.08
C LEU A 155 1.66 10.71 2.90
N VAL A 156 1.02 11.03 1.78
CA VAL A 156 1.27 10.35 0.50
C VAL A 156 1.42 11.34 -0.65
N ILE A 157 2.08 10.92 -1.72
CA ILE A 157 1.98 11.60 -3.01
C ILE A 157 0.85 10.99 -3.83
N PHE A 158 -0.03 11.86 -4.32
CA PHE A 158 -1.08 11.50 -5.26
C PHE A 158 -1.27 12.63 -6.27
N GLU A 159 -1.23 12.30 -7.57
CA GLU A 159 -1.41 13.26 -8.67
C GLU A 159 -0.53 14.53 -8.52
N ASN A 160 0.77 14.35 -8.25
CA ASN A 160 1.76 15.42 -8.05
C ASN A 160 1.47 16.40 -6.89
N ASN A 161 0.66 15.97 -5.92
CA ASN A 161 0.43 16.71 -4.69
C ASN A 161 0.71 15.80 -3.50
N PHE A 162 1.12 16.42 -2.41
CA PHE A 162 1.01 15.81 -1.10
C PHE A 162 -0.46 15.79 -0.68
N ILE A 163 -0.89 14.62 -0.20
CA ILE A 163 -2.17 14.43 0.49
C ILE A 163 -1.82 14.11 1.94
N LEU A 164 -2.11 15.07 2.82
CA LEU A 164 -1.77 15.05 4.23
C LEU A 164 -3.04 14.76 5.05
N PHE A 165 -2.96 13.80 5.97
CA PHE A 165 -4.07 13.38 6.83
C PHE A 165 -3.80 13.75 8.28
N THR A 166 -4.77 14.36 8.95
CA THR A 166 -4.62 14.77 10.35
C THR A 166 -5.00 13.67 11.35
N LYS A 167 -4.30 13.64 12.48
CA LYS A 167 -4.62 12.86 13.68
C LYS A 167 -5.49 13.67 14.62
N ASN A 168 -6.79 13.67 14.40
CA ASN A 168 -7.67 14.52 15.20
C ASN A 168 -7.94 13.94 16.59
N ARG A 169 -7.16 14.35 17.58
CA ARG A 169 -7.40 14.02 18.99
C ARG A 169 -8.68 14.67 19.53
N GLY A 170 -9.12 15.77 18.92
CA GLY A 170 -10.31 16.51 19.37
C GLY A 170 -11.65 15.90 18.98
N ASP A 171 -11.74 15.22 17.82
CA ASP A 171 -13.01 14.67 17.33
C ASP A 171 -12.94 13.28 16.68
N LEU A 172 -11.76 12.64 16.68
CA LEU A 172 -11.52 11.30 16.12
C LEU A 172 -11.88 11.17 14.63
N LYS A 173 -11.91 12.30 13.92
CA LYS A 173 -12.00 12.35 12.46
C LYS A 173 -10.60 12.41 11.86
N THR A 174 -10.55 12.60 10.56
CA THR A 174 -9.34 13.07 9.87
C THR A 174 -9.74 14.16 8.88
N ASN A 175 -8.95 15.22 8.81
CA ASN A 175 -9.01 16.23 7.76
C ASN A 175 -7.95 15.88 6.72
N VAL A 176 -8.24 16.14 5.46
CA VAL A 176 -7.32 15.90 4.35
C VAL A 176 -6.94 17.22 3.72
N TYR A 177 -5.65 17.48 3.63
CA TYR A 177 -5.11 18.67 2.99
C TYR A 177 -4.28 18.32 1.76
N LYS A 178 -4.36 19.19 0.75
CA LYS A 178 -3.59 19.11 -0.48
C LYS A 178 -2.51 20.19 -0.50
N ILE A 179 -1.27 19.81 -0.80
CA ILE A 179 -0.12 20.71 -0.91
C ILE A 179 0.66 20.38 -2.19
N PRO A 180 1.05 21.36 -3.03
CA PRO A 180 1.90 21.10 -4.19
C PRO A 180 3.28 20.55 -3.80
N THR A 181 3.85 19.66 -4.61
CA THR A 181 5.22 19.11 -4.38
C THR A 181 6.36 20.04 -4.81
N THR A 182 6.03 21.23 -5.32
CA THR A 182 7.01 22.24 -5.74
C THR A 182 7.68 22.90 -4.53
N ILE A 183 8.97 23.25 -4.65
CA ILE A 183 9.69 23.99 -3.61
C ILE A 183 9.07 25.36 -3.36
N GLY A 184 8.97 25.74 -2.09
CA GLY A 184 8.49 27.06 -1.67
C GLY A 184 7.61 26.98 -0.42
N ASN A 185 6.92 28.09 -0.17
CA ASN A 185 5.94 28.21 0.89
C ASN A 185 4.55 28.02 0.29
N HIS A 186 3.75 27.13 0.89
CA HIS A 186 2.42 26.80 0.42
C HIS A 186 1.36 27.00 1.50
N THR A 187 0.12 27.12 1.06
CA THR A 187 -1.04 26.96 1.92
C THR A 187 -1.62 25.57 1.69
N ALA A 188 -1.75 24.79 2.76
CA ALA A 188 -2.40 23.49 2.70
C ALA A 188 -3.91 23.68 2.61
N VAL A 189 -4.51 23.24 1.50
CA VAL A 189 -5.94 23.41 1.21
C VAL A 189 -6.71 22.18 1.64
N LYS A 190 -7.73 22.35 2.48
CA LYS A 190 -8.58 21.27 2.98
C LYS A 190 -9.52 20.79 1.88
N ILE A 191 -9.32 19.56 1.45
CA ILE A 191 -10.04 18.96 0.32
C ILE A 191 -11.07 17.90 0.71
N SER A 192 -10.93 17.32 1.91
CA SER A 192 -11.83 16.28 2.40
C SER A 192 -11.80 16.20 3.93
N SER A 193 -12.74 15.46 4.48
CA SER A 193 -12.72 15.01 5.87
C SER A 193 -13.58 13.76 6.03
N ALA A 194 -13.22 12.90 6.98
CA ALA A 194 -14.00 11.70 7.29
C ALA A 194 -14.05 11.41 8.79
N ASN A 195 -15.21 10.97 9.26
CA ASN A 195 -15.34 10.39 10.59
C ASN A 195 -14.85 8.94 10.57
N VAL A 196 -13.53 8.77 10.70
CA VAL A 196 -12.89 7.45 10.80
C VAL A 196 -13.03 6.84 12.19
N ALA A 197 -13.55 7.58 13.18
CA ALA A 197 -13.66 7.18 14.58
C ALA A 197 -12.33 6.63 15.12
N GLY A 198 -11.26 7.40 14.93
CA GLY A 198 -9.92 7.05 15.37
C GLY A 198 -8.86 8.07 14.95
N LEU A 199 -7.63 7.78 15.33
CA LEU A 199 -6.42 8.56 15.10
C LEU A 199 -5.67 7.92 13.93
N ILE A 200 -5.53 8.64 12.81
CA ILE A 200 -4.73 8.20 11.66
C ILE A 200 -3.27 8.52 11.91
N THR A 201 -2.39 7.56 11.64
CA THR A 201 -0.96 7.63 11.95
C THR A 201 -0.06 7.32 10.77
N GLY A 202 -0.58 6.68 9.70
CA GLY A 202 0.21 6.41 8.51
C GLY A 202 -0.66 6.18 7.27
N ALA A 203 -0.08 6.42 6.10
CA ALA A 203 -0.79 6.26 4.83
C ALA A 203 0.12 5.73 3.70
N THR A 204 -0.46 4.94 2.81
CA THR A 204 0.19 4.52 1.56
C THR A 204 -0.82 4.54 0.42
N VAL A 205 -0.32 4.76 -0.80
CA VAL A 205 -1.11 4.61 -2.03
C VAL A 205 -0.58 3.43 -2.83
N GLN A 206 -1.49 2.58 -3.30
CA GLN A 206 -1.17 1.56 -4.30
C GLN A 206 -2.31 1.45 -5.31
N ASN A 207 -1.97 1.50 -6.60
CA ASN A 207 -2.94 1.36 -7.69
C ASN A 207 -4.10 2.37 -7.57
N ASN A 208 -3.79 3.62 -7.19
CA ASN A 208 -4.74 4.70 -6.88
C ASN A 208 -5.71 4.42 -5.73
N ASN A 209 -5.55 3.32 -4.98
CA ASN A 209 -6.25 3.09 -3.73
C ASN A 209 -5.41 3.63 -2.58
N PHE A 210 -6.05 4.27 -1.60
CA PHE A 210 -5.38 4.67 -0.37
C PHE A 210 -5.63 3.61 0.70
N LEU A 211 -4.59 3.33 1.47
CA LEU A 211 -4.66 2.52 2.66
C LEU A 211 -4.04 3.31 3.82
N LEU A 212 -4.82 3.54 4.85
CA LEU A 212 -4.41 4.26 6.05
C LEU A 212 -4.38 3.30 7.23
N CYS A 213 -3.48 3.51 8.19
CA CYS A 213 -3.51 2.85 9.49
C CYS A 213 -3.75 3.85 10.62
N GLY A 214 -4.12 3.32 11.78
CA GLY A 214 -4.42 4.13 12.95
C GLY A 214 -4.94 3.31 14.12
N ILE A 215 -5.25 3.99 15.22
CA ILE A 215 -5.84 3.40 16.42
C ILE A 215 -7.17 4.08 16.77
N ASP A 216 -8.16 3.30 17.21
CA ASP A 216 -9.42 3.86 17.66
C ASP A 216 -9.36 4.34 19.13
N ALA A 217 -10.46 4.87 19.64
CA ALA A 217 -10.55 5.36 21.02
C ALA A 217 -10.32 4.29 22.09
N SER A 218 -10.40 3.00 21.73
CA SER A 218 -10.09 1.85 22.59
C SER A 218 -8.66 1.35 22.40
N ALA A 219 -7.81 2.10 21.70
CA ALA A 219 -6.45 1.72 21.32
C ALA A 219 -6.40 0.42 20.49
N ILE A 220 -7.47 0.12 19.74
CA ILE A 220 -7.50 -1.01 18.82
C ILE A 220 -6.99 -0.53 17.46
N PRO A 221 -6.00 -1.22 16.86
CA PRO A 221 -5.49 -0.82 15.56
C PRO A 221 -6.51 -1.10 14.46
N PHE A 222 -6.48 -0.31 13.39
CA PHE A 222 -7.35 -0.49 12.25
C PHE A 222 -6.67 -0.08 10.94
N LEU A 223 -7.27 -0.53 9.84
CA LEU A 223 -6.99 -0.05 8.49
C LEU A 223 -8.20 0.69 7.92
N VAL A 224 -7.96 1.73 7.13
CA VAL A 224 -8.97 2.40 6.31
C VAL A 224 -8.59 2.27 4.84
N TYR A 225 -9.48 1.66 4.05
CA TYR A 225 -9.32 1.50 2.60
C TYR A 225 -10.22 2.47 1.85
N ILE A 226 -9.63 3.25 0.94
CA ILE A 226 -10.33 4.17 0.03
C ILE A 226 -10.08 3.73 -1.41
N SER A 227 -11.17 3.37 -2.10
CA SER A 227 -11.11 2.80 -3.44
C SER A 227 -10.66 3.80 -4.51
N SER A 228 -9.95 3.29 -5.52
CA SER A 228 -9.69 3.96 -6.79
C SER A 228 -10.98 4.24 -7.57
N ASN A 229 -12.03 3.44 -7.39
CA ASN A 229 -13.36 3.67 -7.97
C ASN A 229 -14.18 4.67 -7.13
N ARG A 230 -13.56 5.79 -6.77
CA ARG A 230 -14.19 6.92 -6.07
C ARG A 230 -14.71 7.95 -7.07
N ALA A 231 -15.63 8.79 -6.61
CA ALA A 231 -16.11 9.92 -7.39
C ALA A 231 -14.93 10.84 -7.80
N PRO A 232 -14.98 11.45 -9.00
CA PRO A 232 -13.95 12.39 -9.42
C PRO A 232 -13.94 13.64 -8.53
N GLY A 233 -12.77 14.28 -8.45
CA GLY A 233 -12.52 15.47 -7.64
C GLY A 233 -11.57 15.19 -6.47
N ASP A 234 -11.26 16.24 -5.71
CA ASP A 234 -10.28 16.17 -4.62
C ASP A 234 -10.81 15.47 -3.36
N ASP A 235 -12.13 15.38 -3.19
CA ASP A 235 -12.75 14.75 -2.02
C ASP A 235 -12.64 13.21 -2.09
N ILE A 236 -11.52 12.68 -1.59
CA ILE A 236 -11.21 11.26 -1.64
C ILE A 236 -12.19 10.38 -0.84
N PHE A 237 -12.86 10.92 0.17
CA PHE A 237 -13.82 10.20 1.01
C PHE A 237 -15.27 10.29 0.50
N LYS A 238 -15.53 11.03 -0.59
CA LYS A 238 -16.89 11.24 -1.13
C LYS A 238 -17.66 9.95 -1.43
N SER A 239 -16.96 8.91 -1.87
CA SER A 239 -17.54 7.58 -2.14
C SER A 239 -17.54 6.65 -0.92
N GLY A 240 -17.19 7.17 0.25
CA GLY A 240 -17.01 6.39 1.47
C GLY A 240 -15.67 5.66 1.52
N PHE A 241 -15.51 4.87 2.57
CA PHE A 241 -14.33 4.06 2.85
C PHE A 241 -14.73 2.77 3.57
N GLN A 242 -13.82 1.81 3.63
CA GLN A 242 -13.99 0.59 4.43
C GLN A 242 -13.01 0.62 5.59
N LYS A 243 -13.51 0.48 6.82
CA LYS A 243 -12.67 0.34 8.03
C LYS A 243 -12.57 -1.14 8.40
N TYR A 244 -11.36 -1.63 8.65
CA TYR A 244 -11.07 -2.99 9.10
C TYR A 244 -10.38 -2.93 10.46
N SER A 245 -10.99 -3.54 11.48
CA SER A 245 -10.34 -3.65 12.80
C SER A 245 -9.28 -4.74 12.76
N LEU A 246 -8.09 -4.44 13.28
CA LEU A 246 -6.98 -5.39 13.46
C LEU A 246 -7.00 -6.03 14.86
N PHE A 247 -8.14 -6.03 15.55
CA PHE A 247 -8.23 -6.59 16.91
C PHE A 247 -7.80 -8.06 16.96
N ASN A 248 -8.19 -8.86 15.97
CA ASN A 248 -7.84 -10.29 15.96
C ASN A 248 -6.37 -10.53 15.58
N GLU A 249 -5.75 -9.57 14.90
CA GLU A 249 -4.40 -9.63 14.36
C GLU A 249 -3.35 -9.09 15.35
N LEU A 250 -3.68 -8.03 16.08
CA LEU A 250 -2.75 -7.29 16.94
C LEU A 250 -3.21 -7.15 18.39
N ASP A 251 -4.50 -7.24 18.69
CA ASP A 251 -5.10 -6.88 19.99
C ASP A 251 -4.98 -5.37 20.33
N PHE A 252 -5.55 -4.94 21.46
CA PHE A 252 -5.50 -3.55 21.92
C PHE A 252 -4.08 -3.10 22.35
N GLY A 253 -3.85 -1.79 22.39
CA GLY A 253 -2.60 -1.18 22.88
C GLY A 253 -1.42 -1.24 21.90
N ASN A 254 -1.65 -1.77 20.70
CA ASN A 254 -0.65 -1.87 19.65
C ASN A 254 -0.63 -0.59 18.81
N GLN A 255 0.16 0.38 19.21
CA GLN A 255 0.23 1.66 18.49
C GLN A 255 0.92 1.49 17.13
N VAL A 256 0.10 1.30 16.08
CA VAL A 256 0.56 1.22 14.69
C VAL A 256 0.79 2.62 14.16
N GLU A 257 1.91 2.82 13.47
CA GLU A 257 2.35 4.14 13.01
C GLU A 257 2.52 4.12 11.49
N GLY A 258 3.58 3.49 10.99
CA GLY A 258 3.90 3.48 9.57
C GLY A 258 3.25 2.36 8.77
N ILE A 259 2.96 2.64 7.49
CA ILE A 259 2.45 1.67 6.52
C ILE A 259 3.04 1.94 5.13
N THR A 260 3.48 0.89 4.42
CA THR A 260 3.94 1.02 3.03
C THR A 260 3.55 -0.20 2.23
N SER A 261 3.25 0.00 0.94
CA SER A 261 3.23 -1.12 0.00
C SER A 261 4.66 -1.57 -0.33
N PHE A 262 4.85 -2.88 -0.55
CA PHE A 262 6.13 -3.43 -1.02
C PHE A 262 5.99 -4.38 -2.23
N ASP A 263 4.76 -4.78 -2.56
CA ASP A 263 4.41 -5.59 -3.73
C ASP A 263 2.89 -5.47 -3.98
N ASN A 264 2.38 -5.94 -5.12
CA ASN A 264 0.98 -5.84 -5.52
C ASN A 264 0.04 -6.48 -4.48
N GLY A 265 -0.74 -5.63 -3.79
CA GLY A 265 -1.63 -6.01 -2.69
C GLY A 265 -0.93 -6.43 -1.39
N ARG A 266 0.39 -6.23 -1.25
CA ARG A 266 1.15 -6.57 -0.05
C ARG A 266 1.72 -5.32 0.62
N PHE A 267 1.62 -5.32 1.95
CA PHE A 267 1.90 -4.14 2.77
C PHE A 267 2.69 -4.52 4.02
N TYR A 268 3.60 -3.63 4.40
CA TYR A 268 4.18 -3.59 5.72
C TYR A 268 3.42 -2.60 6.59
N ILE A 269 3.29 -2.92 7.87
CA ILE A 269 2.80 -2.02 8.92
C ILE A 269 3.71 -2.14 10.13
N SER A 270 4.13 -1.02 10.71
CA SER A 270 4.94 -0.98 11.92
C SER A 270 4.09 -0.70 13.14
N ARG A 271 4.64 -1.10 14.28
CA ARG A 271 4.22 -0.68 15.62
C ARG A 271 5.43 -0.14 16.35
N GLU A 272 5.28 0.98 17.04
CA GLU A 272 6.34 1.53 17.89
C GLU A 272 6.49 0.79 19.23
N ALA A 273 7.53 1.14 19.98
CA ALA A 273 7.72 0.66 21.34
C ALA A 273 6.79 1.42 22.31
N VAL A 274 5.87 0.69 22.95
CA VAL A 274 4.95 1.28 23.93
C VAL A 274 5.40 0.90 25.34
N ASN A 275 5.73 1.90 26.17
CA ASN A 275 6.10 1.70 27.57
C ASN A 275 5.18 2.50 28.50
N GLN A 276 4.16 1.85 29.07
CA GLN A 276 3.23 2.47 30.01
C GLN A 276 2.86 1.53 31.17
N ASN A 277 2.90 1.99 32.42
CA ASN A 277 2.31 1.32 33.59
C ASN A 277 2.50 -0.22 33.66
N ASN A 278 3.75 -0.71 33.67
CA ASN A 278 4.14 -2.14 33.66
C ASN A 278 3.78 -2.93 32.38
N PHE A 279 3.27 -2.27 31.35
CA PHE A 279 3.08 -2.82 30.01
C PHE A 279 4.20 -2.30 29.10
N SER A 280 4.93 -3.23 28.48
CA SER A 280 6.00 -2.93 27.53
C SER A 280 5.79 -3.76 26.28
N LEU A 281 5.50 -3.08 25.17
CA LEU A 281 5.55 -3.66 23.84
C LEU A 281 6.78 -3.12 23.14
N LYS A 282 7.51 -4.01 22.49
CA LYS A 282 8.61 -3.61 21.62
C LYS A 282 8.11 -3.18 20.25
N GLN A 283 8.90 -2.38 19.56
CA GLN A 283 8.74 -2.05 18.16
C GLN A 283 8.77 -3.31 17.28
N LYS A 284 7.85 -3.41 16.32
CA LYS A 284 7.73 -4.58 15.42
C LYS A 284 7.28 -4.18 14.03
N LEU A 285 7.62 -5.02 13.07
CA LEU A 285 7.11 -4.95 11.71
C LEU A 285 6.24 -6.17 11.41
N PHE A 286 5.10 -5.93 10.80
CA PHE A 286 4.16 -6.95 10.33
C PHE A 286 4.04 -6.87 8.82
N GLU A 287 3.64 -7.98 8.19
CA GLU A 287 3.26 -8.00 6.78
C GLU A 287 1.87 -8.60 6.61
N PHE A 288 1.12 -8.09 5.64
CA PHE A 288 -0.19 -8.61 5.29
C PHE A 288 -0.49 -8.41 3.81
N ARG A 289 -1.60 -9.01 3.37
CA ARG A 289 -2.15 -8.87 2.04
C ARG A 289 -3.55 -8.27 2.10
N ASP A 290 -3.83 -7.31 1.23
CA ASP A 290 -5.17 -6.76 1.00
C ASP A 290 -5.60 -7.06 -0.43
N ASP A 291 -6.55 -7.98 -0.59
CA ASP A 291 -7.02 -8.42 -1.91
C ASP A 291 -7.76 -7.32 -2.68
N ARG A 292 -8.22 -6.27 -2.01
CA ARG A 292 -8.89 -5.12 -2.66
C ARG A 292 -7.90 -4.25 -3.43
N ALA A 293 -6.65 -4.19 -2.99
CA ALA A 293 -5.61 -3.37 -3.61
C ALA A 293 -4.93 -4.05 -4.81
N ILE A 294 -5.21 -5.33 -5.04
CA ILE A 294 -4.63 -6.12 -6.12
C ILE A 294 -5.22 -5.66 -7.46
N LEU A 295 -4.36 -5.19 -8.35
CA LEU A 295 -4.68 -5.26 -9.77
C LEU A 295 -4.51 -6.71 -10.22
N LEU A 296 -5.55 -7.28 -10.84
CA LEU A 296 -5.36 -8.44 -11.71
C LEU A 296 -4.30 -8.03 -12.72
N SER A 297 -3.11 -8.63 -12.63
CA SER A 297 -2.07 -8.34 -13.60
C SER A 297 -2.58 -8.80 -14.97
N ALA A 298 -2.96 -7.86 -15.81
CA ALA A 298 -2.50 -7.95 -17.18
C ALA A 298 -0.99 -7.72 -17.04
N VAL A 299 -0.21 -8.81 -16.91
CA VAL A 299 1.21 -8.73 -17.19
C VAL A 299 1.29 -7.94 -18.49
N LYS A 300 1.91 -6.76 -18.44
CA LYS A 300 2.21 -5.98 -19.63
C LYS A 300 3.24 -6.84 -20.36
N ASN A 301 2.72 -7.83 -21.10
CA ASN A 301 3.54 -8.71 -21.88
C ASN A 301 4.19 -7.79 -22.89
N ASP A 302 5.49 -7.58 -22.75
CA ASP A 302 6.32 -7.02 -23.81
C ASP A 302 6.21 -7.99 -25.00
N PHE A 303 5.16 -7.78 -25.79
CA PHE A 303 4.88 -8.54 -27.00
C PHE A 303 5.92 -8.23 -28.09
N GLU A 304 6.85 -7.30 -27.86
CA GLU A 304 7.89 -6.92 -28.82
C GLU A 304 8.79 -8.09 -29.22
N ASN A 305 8.78 -9.20 -28.48
CA ASN A 305 9.71 -10.30 -28.68
C ASN A 305 9.10 -11.69 -28.92
N LEU A 306 7.80 -11.77 -29.22
CA LEU A 306 7.13 -13.03 -29.56
C LEU A 306 6.27 -12.87 -30.82
N THR A 307 6.65 -13.53 -31.91
CA THR A 307 5.86 -13.59 -33.14
C THR A 307 5.33 -15.00 -33.40
N ILE A 308 4.07 -15.08 -33.83
CA ILE A 308 3.42 -16.33 -34.24
C ILE A 308 2.86 -16.10 -35.63
N SER A 309 3.31 -16.88 -36.61
CA SER A 309 2.92 -16.68 -38.01
C SER A 309 2.98 -17.98 -38.82
N PRO A 310 2.18 -18.13 -39.89
CA PRO A 310 1.06 -17.26 -40.24
C PRO A 310 -0.14 -17.49 -39.32
N ASN A 311 -0.88 -16.42 -39.05
CA ASN A 311 -2.21 -16.48 -38.44
C ASN A 311 -3.12 -15.53 -39.22
N PRO A 312 -4.17 -16.02 -39.92
CA PRO A 312 -4.65 -17.41 -39.97
C PRO A 312 -3.73 -18.39 -40.73
N THR A 313 -3.87 -19.69 -40.46
CA THR A 313 -3.16 -20.78 -41.18
C THR A 313 -4.08 -22.01 -41.36
N PHE A 314 -3.71 -22.88 -42.30
CA PHE A 314 -4.34 -24.19 -42.53
C PHE A 314 -3.36 -25.35 -42.31
N GLY A 315 -2.13 -25.05 -41.88
CA GLY A 315 -1.03 -26.00 -41.84
C GLY A 315 -0.11 -25.76 -40.66
N ASN A 316 1.11 -25.32 -40.92
CA ASN A 316 2.09 -25.08 -39.87
C ASN A 316 1.97 -23.65 -39.32
N ILE A 317 2.32 -23.49 -38.04
CA ILE A 317 2.62 -22.20 -37.40
C ILE A 317 4.09 -22.18 -36.96
N THR A 318 4.74 -21.03 -37.15
CA THR A 318 6.08 -20.74 -36.68
C THR A 318 5.99 -19.80 -35.48
N ILE A 319 6.76 -20.12 -34.44
CA ILE A 319 6.85 -19.33 -33.21
C ILE A 319 8.29 -18.85 -33.05
N GLN A 320 8.50 -17.54 -33.05
CA GLN A 320 9.80 -16.93 -32.82
C GLN A 320 9.77 -16.18 -31.48
N SER A 321 10.73 -16.51 -30.61
CA SER A 321 10.93 -15.80 -29.35
C SER A 321 12.42 -15.64 -29.07
N ASN A 322 12.78 -14.53 -28.41
CA ASN A 322 14.11 -14.33 -27.83
C ASN A 322 14.26 -14.99 -26.44
N LYS A 323 13.16 -15.49 -25.85
CA LYS A 323 13.13 -16.22 -24.59
C LYS A 323 13.08 -17.73 -24.84
N GLU A 324 13.68 -18.51 -23.95
CA GLU A 324 13.60 -19.96 -24.02
C GLU A 324 12.19 -20.45 -23.65
N ILE A 325 11.53 -21.07 -24.62
CA ILE A 325 10.21 -21.67 -24.46
C ILE A 325 10.37 -23.01 -23.76
N GLN A 326 9.66 -23.23 -22.66
CA GLN A 326 9.59 -24.52 -21.96
C GLN A 326 8.59 -25.47 -22.63
N SER A 327 7.38 -24.96 -22.91
CA SER A 327 6.32 -25.75 -23.55
C SER A 327 5.32 -24.88 -24.28
N ILE A 328 4.66 -25.48 -25.27
CA ILE A 328 3.61 -24.85 -26.07
C ILE A 328 2.38 -25.76 -26.00
N SER A 329 1.21 -25.20 -25.76
CA SER A 329 -0.04 -25.95 -25.63
C SER A 329 -1.15 -25.29 -26.43
N ILE A 330 -1.99 -26.10 -27.08
CA ILE A 330 -3.13 -25.62 -27.86
C ILE A 330 -4.42 -26.00 -27.15
N TYR A 331 -5.33 -25.05 -27.04
CA TYR A 331 -6.63 -25.21 -26.39
C TYR A 331 -7.77 -24.79 -27.31
N THR A 332 -8.95 -25.36 -27.09
CA THR A 332 -10.20 -24.78 -27.62
C THR A 332 -10.52 -23.47 -26.91
N ILE A 333 -11.41 -22.65 -27.49
CA ILE A 333 -11.93 -21.45 -26.81
C ILE A 333 -12.70 -21.75 -25.50
N LEU A 334 -13.10 -23.00 -25.29
CA LEU A 334 -13.76 -23.47 -24.07
C LEU A 334 -12.75 -23.95 -23.01
N GLY A 335 -11.44 -23.85 -23.28
CA GLY A 335 -10.38 -24.21 -22.34
C GLY A 335 -10.00 -25.69 -22.32
N GLU A 336 -10.52 -26.49 -23.25
CA GLU A 336 -10.11 -27.89 -23.40
C GLU A 336 -8.71 -27.97 -24.05
N LYS A 337 -7.77 -28.66 -23.41
CA LYS A 337 -6.40 -28.83 -23.91
C LYS A 337 -6.38 -29.91 -24.99
N LEU A 338 -5.95 -29.54 -26.19
CA LEU A 338 -5.87 -30.44 -27.33
C LEU A 338 -4.49 -31.06 -27.50
N MET A 339 -3.42 -30.26 -27.32
CA MET A 339 -2.05 -30.69 -27.60
C MET A 339 -1.02 -29.99 -26.72
N VAL A 340 0.15 -30.62 -26.59
CA VAL A 340 1.34 -30.08 -25.91
C VAL A 340 2.59 -30.42 -26.74
N PHE A 341 3.47 -29.43 -26.91
CA PHE A 341 4.76 -29.53 -27.60
C PHE A 341 5.88 -29.08 -26.66
N ASN A 342 7.04 -29.71 -26.76
CA ASN A 342 8.22 -29.40 -25.94
C ASN A 342 9.13 -28.36 -26.62
N SER A 343 10.00 -27.73 -25.82
CA SER A 343 10.83 -26.54 -26.09
C SER A 343 11.59 -26.43 -27.41
N HIS A 344 11.83 -27.51 -28.15
CA HIS A 344 12.74 -27.52 -29.31
C HIS A 344 12.04 -27.30 -30.66
N GLN A 345 10.71 -27.30 -30.70
CA GLN A 345 9.95 -27.16 -31.94
C GLN A 345 9.56 -25.71 -32.20
N LYS A 346 10.25 -25.07 -33.15
CA LYS A 346 9.93 -23.70 -33.64
C LYS A 346 8.79 -23.68 -34.65
N GLU A 347 8.40 -24.84 -35.16
CA GLU A 347 7.32 -25.02 -36.11
C GLU A 347 6.38 -26.12 -35.62
N ILE A 348 5.08 -25.84 -35.63
CA ILE A 348 4.04 -26.75 -35.14
C ILE A 348 3.06 -27.02 -36.27
N ASN A 349 2.86 -28.29 -36.60
CA ASN A 349 1.84 -28.70 -37.55
C ASN A 349 0.47 -28.78 -36.86
N ILE A 350 -0.48 -27.98 -37.34
CA ILE A 350 -1.87 -27.96 -36.87
C ILE A 350 -2.88 -28.34 -37.96
N SER A 351 -2.44 -28.94 -39.07
CA SER A 351 -3.32 -29.27 -40.22
C SER A 351 -4.42 -30.28 -39.90
N HIS A 352 -4.30 -30.98 -38.77
CA HIS A 352 -5.25 -31.99 -38.31
C HIS A 352 -6.34 -31.41 -37.39
N LEU A 353 -6.25 -30.13 -37.01
CA LEU A 353 -7.29 -29.45 -36.24
C LEU A 353 -8.46 -29.04 -37.14
N SER A 354 -9.68 -29.16 -36.62
CA SER A 354 -10.88 -28.65 -37.28
C SER A 354 -10.78 -27.13 -37.51
N LYS A 355 -11.49 -26.62 -38.52
CA LYS A 355 -11.55 -25.17 -38.73
C LYS A 355 -12.20 -24.49 -37.51
N GLY A 356 -11.48 -23.57 -36.87
CA GLY A 356 -11.97 -22.89 -35.66
C GLY A 356 -10.98 -21.89 -35.10
N ILE A 357 -11.37 -21.26 -33.99
CA ILE A 357 -10.49 -20.41 -33.19
C ILE A 357 -9.91 -21.27 -32.06
N TYR A 358 -8.61 -21.12 -31.81
CA TYR A 358 -7.89 -21.84 -30.77
C TYR A 358 -7.12 -20.85 -29.90
N LEU A 359 -6.71 -21.28 -28.71
CA LEU A 359 -5.82 -20.52 -27.84
C LEU A 359 -4.47 -21.24 -27.79
N LEU A 360 -3.40 -20.52 -28.10
CA LEU A 360 -2.03 -20.98 -27.97
C LEU A 360 -1.45 -20.47 -26.65
N ARG A 361 -1.11 -21.37 -25.74
CA ARG A 361 -0.41 -21.08 -24.47
C ARG A 361 1.06 -21.43 -24.61
N ILE A 362 1.94 -20.47 -24.39
CA ILE A 362 3.40 -20.62 -24.42
C ILE A 362 3.90 -20.37 -23.01
N GLN A 363 4.62 -21.34 -22.45
CA GLN A 363 5.25 -21.25 -21.14
C GLN A 363 6.77 -21.18 -21.34
N PHE A 364 7.42 -20.22 -20.71
CA PHE A 364 8.86 -20.00 -20.76
C PHE A 364 9.57 -20.60 -19.54
N ASN A 365 10.88 -20.79 -19.63
CA ASN A 365 11.68 -21.37 -18.54
C ASN A 365 11.67 -20.52 -17.25
N ASN A 366 11.46 -19.21 -17.37
CA ASN A 366 11.30 -18.28 -16.24
C ASN A 366 9.88 -18.30 -15.62
N GLN A 367 9.07 -19.32 -15.93
CA GLN A 367 7.67 -19.49 -15.49
C GLN A 367 6.67 -18.48 -16.06
N GLU A 368 7.09 -17.57 -16.94
CA GLU A 368 6.21 -16.67 -17.67
C GLU A 368 5.28 -17.46 -18.61
N ILE A 369 4.02 -17.05 -18.69
CA ILE A 369 3.00 -17.69 -19.54
C ILE A 369 2.35 -16.63 -20.42
N ILE A 370 2.37 -16.87 -21.73
CA ILE A 370 1.67 -16.05 -22.72
C ILE A 370 0.56 -16.87 -23.38
N ILE A 371 -0.62 -16.28 -23.52
CA ILE A 371 -1.75 -16.86 -24.25
C ILE A 371 -2.08 -15.97 -25.46
N LYS A 372 -2.17 -16.56 -26.64
CA LYS A 372 -2.54 -15.90 -27.91
C LYS A 372 -3.75 -16.59 -28.54
N LYS A 373 -4.58 -15.80 -29.20
CA LYS A 373 -5.77 -16.25 -29.94
C LYS A 373 -5.46 -16.39 -31.42
#